data_AF-A0A6V7HZA1-F1
#
_entry.id   AF-A0A6V7HZA1-F1
#
_cell.length_a   1.000
_cell.length_b   1.000
_cell.length_c   1.000
_cell.angle_alpha   90.00
_cell.angle_beta   90.00
_cell.angle_gamma   90.00
#
_symmetry.space_group_name_H-M   'P 1'
#
loop_
_entity.id
_entity.type
_entity.pdbx_description
1 polymer ?
#
loop_
_entity_poly.entity_id
_entity_poly.type
_entity_poly.pdbx_seq_one_letter_code
_entity_poly.pdbx_strand_id
1 'polypeptide(L)' 'WINEMKELGKTWTWVQIFENRGAIMGCSNPHPHCQIWASSFMPSEPERKDKQLREYYTRHKKPLLIDYVNRELEKK' A
#
# COMPACT_ATOMS: atom_id res chain seq x y z
N TRP A 1 12.47 -3.36 -5.82
CA TRP A 1 11.20 -2.69 -5.46
C TRP A 1 11.28 -1.18 -5.57
N ILE A 2 12.16 -0.49 -4.84
CA ILE A 2 12.27 0.99 -4.89
C ILE A 2 12.54 1.51 -6.32
N ASN A 3 13.47 0.88 -7.04
CA ASN A 3 13.80 1.29 -8.41
C ASN A 3 12.60 1.15 -9.35
N GLU A 4 11.96 -0.03 -9.37
CA GLU A 4 10.76 -0.30 -10.17
C GLU A 4 9.61 0.67 -9.84
N MET A 5 9.36 0.93 -8.54
CA MET A 5 8.35 1.87 -8.10
C MET A 5 8.62 3.28 -8.63
N LYS A 6 9.87 3.74 -8.50
CA LYS A 6 10.27 5.07 -8.97
C LYS A 6 10.19 5.19 -10.48
N GLU A 7 10.57 4.15 -11.21
CA GLU A 7 10.53 4.16 -12.67
C GLU A 7 9.09 4.21 -13.19
N LEU A 8 8.25 3.28 -12.73
CA LEU A 8 6.85 3.23 -13.12
C LEU A 8 6.07 4.48 -12.64
N GLY A 9 6.40 5.00 -11.46
CA GLY A 9 5.76 6.18 -10.89
C GLY A 9 6.01 7.49 -11.66
N LYS A 10 6.94 7.51 -12.62
CA LYS A 10 7.10 8.65 -13.55
C LYS A 10 5.97 8.75 -14.56
N THR A 11 5.34 7.61 -14.89
CA THR A 11 4.35 7.51 -15.98
C THR A 11 2.96 7.18 -15.46
N TRP A 12 2.86 6.34 -14.43
CA TRP A 12 1.60 5.79 -13.94
C TRP A 12 1.14 6.47 -12.66
N THR A 13 -0.17 6.68 -12.53
CA THR A 13 -0.80 7.31 -11.37
C THR A 13 -0.67 6.48 -10.10
N TRP A 14 -0.71 5.16 -10.23
CA TRP A 14 -0.57 4.24 -9.11
C TRP A 14 0.33 3.07 -9.46
N VAL A 15 1.19 2.68 -8.51
CA VAL A 15 2.07 1.51 -8.61
C VAL A 15 1.84 0.64 -7.37
N GLN A 16 1.29 -0.56 -7.58
CA GLN A 16 0.99 -1.54 -6.55
C GLN A 16 2.02 -2.67 -6.60
N ILE A 17 2.85 -2.77 -5.56
CA ILE A 17 3.70 -3.93 -5.33
C ILE A 17 2.95 -4.89 -4.41
N PHE A 18 2.92 -6.18 -4.74
CA PHE A 18 2.29 -7.21 -3.91
C PHE A 18 2.92 -8.59 -4.15
N GLU A 19 2.69 -9.51 -3.22
CA GLU A 19 3.13 -10.90 -3.29
C GLU A 19 1.95 -11.79 -2.95
N ASN A 20 1.66 -12.76 -3.83
CA ASN A 20 0.73 -13.85 -3.53
C ASN A 20 1.55 -15.08 -3.14
N ARG A 21 1.61 -15.38 -1.84
CA ARG A 21 2.43 -16.48 -1.32
C ARG A 21 1.61 -17.72 -1.02
N GLY A 22 1.99 -18.84 -1.65
CA GLY A 22 1.44 -20.17 -1.40
C GLY A 22 0.22 -20.52 -2.26
N ALA A 23 0.02 -21.82 -2.47
CA ALA A 23 -1.04 -22.35 -3.34
C ALA A 23 -2.46 -22.00 -2.86
N ILE A 24 -2.66 -21.89 -1.54
CA ILE A 24 -3.94 -21.45 -0.94
C ILE A 24 -4.32 -20.04 -1.42
N MET A 25 -3.33 -19.19 -1.69
CA MET A 25 -3.53 -17.83 -2.21
C MET A 25 -3.58 -17.78 -3.75
N GLY A 26 -3.71 -18.93 -4.43
CA GLY A 26 -3.79 -19.02 -5.88
C GLY A 26 -2.44 -18.98 -6.62
N CYS A 27 -1.31 -19.11 -5.90
CA CYS A 27 0.02 -19.10 -6.52
C CYS A 27 0.36 -20.49 -7.11
N SER A 28 0.42 -20.58 -8.43
CA SER A 28 0.75 -21.82 -9.16
C SER A 28 2.25 -22.03 -9.39
N ASN A 29 3.06 -20.97 -9.26
CA ASN A 29 4.51 -21.04 -9.40
C ASN A 29 5.18 -20.94 -8.00
N PRO A 30 5.83 -22.01 -7.50
CA PRO A 30 6.42 -22.01 -6.17
C PRO A 30 7.71 -21.18 -6.07
N HIS A 31 8.27 -20.68 -7.18
CA HIS A 31 9.44 -19.83 -7.17
C HIS A 31 9.17 -18.53 -6.39
N PRO A 32 10.05 -18.09 -5.48
CA PRO A 32 9.86 -16.82 -4.75
C PRO A 32 9.81 -15.63 -5.73
N HIS A 33 8.65 -14.99 -5.84
CA HIS A 33 8.46 -13.83 -6.70
C HIS A 33 7.41 -12.88 -6.14
N CYS A 34 7.46 -11.64 -6.58
CA CYS A 34 6.42 -10.64 -6.36
C CYS A 34 5.87 -10.17 -7.72
N GLN A 35 4.80 -9.39 -7.67
CA GLN A 35 4.22 -8.74 -8.83
C GLN A 35 4.11 -7.24 -8.60
N ILE A 36 4.14 -6.49 -9.69
CA ILE A 36 3.93 -5.04 -9.70
C ILE A 36 2.88 -4.72 -10.74
N TRP A 37 1.81 -4.06 -10.33
CA TRP A 37 0.79 -3.53 -11.23
C TRP A 37 0.90 -2.01 -11.26
N ALA A 38 0.87 -1.42 -12.46
CA ALA A 38 0.85 0.01 -12.65
C ALA A 38 -0.43 0.40 -13.41
N SER A 39 -1.10 1.46 -12.94
CA SER A 39 -2.37 1.92 -13.51
C SER A 39 -2.38 3.43 -13.72
N SER A 40 -3.07 3.88 -14.77
CA SER A 40 -3.32 5.29 -15.07
C SER A 40 -4.47 5.89 -14.26
N PHE A 41 -4.99 5.14 -13.29
CA PHE A 41 -6.07 5.53 -12.39
C PHE A 41 -5.75 5.08 -10.97
N MET A 42 -6.40 5.71 -10.00
CA MET A 42 -6.30 5.32 -8.59
C MET A 42 -7.25 4.14 -8.32
N PRO A 43 -6.77 2.98 -7.86
CA PRO A 43 -7.65 1.87 -7.50
C PRO A 43 -8.46 2.19 -6.23
N SER A 44 -9.60 1.50 -6.06
CA SER A 44 -10.59 1.77 -5.01
C SER A 44 -10.03 1.72 -3.58
N GLU A 45 -9.18 0.72 -3.28
CA GLU A 45 -8.60 0.56 -1.95
C GLU A 45 -7.61 1.68 -1.59
N PRO A 46 -6.60 2.01 -2.42
CA PRO A 46 -5.79 3.21 -2.27
C PRO A 46 -6.59 4.50 -2.17
N GLU A 47 -7.59 4.70 -3.03
CA GLU A 47 -8.43 5.91 -3.03
C GLU A 47 -9.16 6.09 -1.70
N ARG A 48 -9.83 5.03 -1.22
CA ARG A 48 -10.52 5.04 0.06
C ARG A 48 -9.56 5.32 1.21
N LYS A 49 -8.36 4.74 1.18
CA LYS A 49 -7.32 4.98 2.19
C LYS A 49 -6.85 6.42 2.19
N ASP A 50 -6.55 7.01 1.04
CA ASP A 50 -6.13 8.42 0.96
C ASP A 50 -7.19 9.34 1.56
N LYS A 51 -8.46 9.16 1.16
CA LYS A 51 -9.58 9.95 1.69
C LYS A 51 -9.66 9.89 3.21
N GLN A 52 -9.70 8.69 3.78
CA GLN A 52 -9.87 8.51 5.23
C GLN A 52 -8.66 9.02 6.03
N LEU A 53 -7.44 8.77 5.54
CA LEU A 53 -6.22 9.26 6.20
C LEU A 53 -6.12 10.79 6.15
N ARG A 54 -6.51 11.40 5.02
CA ARG A 54 -6.55 12.85 4.85
C ARG A 54 -7.61 13.51 5.72
N GLU A 55 -8.80 12.91 5.83
CA GLU A 55 -9.85 13.37 6.73
C GLU A 55 -9.39 13.35 8.20
N TYR A 56 -8.76 12.25 8.63
CA TYR A 56 -8.20 12.17 9.99
C TYR A 56 -7.13 13.24 10.21
N TYR A 57 -6.16 13.37 9.29
CA TYR A 57 -5.11 14.38 9.40
C TYR A 57 -5.67 15.80 9.49
N THR A 58 -6.74 16.09 8.74
CA THR A 58 -7.38 17.41 8.76
C THR A 58 -7.94 17.75 10.14
N ARG A 59 -8.55 16.76 10.82
CA ARG A 59 -9.16 16.89 12.14
C ARG A 59 -8.14 16.89 13.29
N HIS A 60 -7.13 16.02 13.22
CA HIS A 60 -6.22 15.75 14.34
C HIS A 60 -4.83 16.37 14.19
N LYS A 61 -4.49 16.87 12.99
CA LYS A 61 -3.17 17.41 12.62
C LYS A 61 -2.02 16.43 12.87
N LYS A 62 -2.34 15.13 12.90
CA LYS A 62 -1.40 14.01 13.04
C LYS A 62 -1.80 12.88 12.08
N PRO A 63 -0.85 12.11 11.52
CA PRO A 63 -1.18 10.97 10.68
C PRO A 63 -1.77 9.82 11.51
N LEU A 64 -2.93 9.30 11.09
CA LEU A 64 -3.65 8.22 11.79
C LEU A 64 -2.76 7.03 12.12
N LEU A 65 -1.98 6.56 11.15
CA LEU A 65 -1.17 5.35 11.33
C LEU A 65 -0.01 5.56 12.31
N ILE A 66 0.49 6.79 12.47
CA ILE A 66 1.51 7.10 13.47
C ILE A 66 0.89 7.08 14.88
N ASP A 67 -0.27 7.73 15.06
CA ASP A 67 -1.00 7.67 16.33
C ASP A 67 -1.36 6.22 16.70
N TYR A 68 -1.78 5.43 15.71
CA TYR A 68 -2.11 4.02 15.91
C TYR A 68 -0.89 3.19 16.34
N VAL A 69 0.27 3.37 15.69
CA VAL A 69 1.51 2.68 16.07
C VAL A 69 1.92 3.03 17.50
N ASN A 70 1.87 4.30 17.89
CA ASN A 70 2.21 4.72 19.25
C ASN A 70 1.30 4.05 20.29
N ARG A 71 -0.01 3.99 20.01
CA ARG A 71 -0.98 3.31 20.87
C ARG A 71 -0.71 1.81 21.01
N GLU A 72 -0.29 1.13 19.93
CA GLU A 72 0.06 -0.30 20.00
C GLU A 72 1.39 -0.53 20.75
N LEU A 73 2.32 0.42 20.72
CA LEU A 73 3.56 0.37 21.50
C LEU A 73 3.32 0.59 23.00
N GLU A 74 2.37 1.44 23.38
CA GLU A 74 1.98 1.68 24.78
C GLU A 74 1.27 0.49 25.45
N LYS A 75 0.71 -0.43 24.65
CA LYS A 75 0.04 -1.65 25.15
C LYS A 75 1.01 -2.81 25.42
N LYS A 76 2.30 -2.64 25.17
CA LYS A 76 3.34 -3.62 25.54
C LYS A 76 3.79 -3.42 26.97
#